data_AF-A0A087TTY0-F1
#
_entry.id   AF-A0A087TTY0-F1
#
_cell.length_a   1.000
_cell.length_b   1.000
_cell.length_c   1.000
_cell.angle_alpha   90.00
_cell.angle_beta   90.00
_cell.angle_gamma   90.00
#
_symmetry.space_group_name_H-M   'P 1'
#
loop_
_entity.id
_entity.type
_entity.pdbx_description
1 polymer ?
#
loop_
_entity_poly.entity_id
_entity_poly.type
_entity_poly.pdbx_seq_one_letter_code
_entity_poly.pdbx_strand_id
1 'polypeptide(L)'
;MATVNDTTLEFFTKATPAQWSYVFSKYKEALKAKAARRTKKGGPDELIRMDAWYQEQLPKLIHSRKELFITHEELVQITKWK
;
A
#
# COMPACT_ATOMS: atom_id res chain seq x y z
N MET A 1 -16.67 -9.61 -9.53
CA MET A 1 -16.77 -9.66 -11.00
C MET A 1 -17.13 -8.26 -11.45
N ALA A 2 -16.30 -7.64 -12.28
CA ALA A 2 -16.53 -6.29 -12.82
C ALA A 2 -17.84 -6.27 -13.64
N THR A 3 -18.69 -5.26 -13.46
CA THR A 3 -20.02 -5.19 -14.12
C THR A 3 -19.98 -4.33 -15.37
N VAL A 4 -21.04 -4.34 -16.18
CA VAL A 4 -21.08 -3.72 -17.52
C VAL A 4 -20.82 -2.19 -17.53
N ASN A 5 -20.90 -1.52 -16.37
CA ASN A 5 -20.54 -0.10 -16.18
C ASN A 5 -19.16 0.10 -15.54
N ASP A 6 -18.26 -0.90 -15.57
CA ASP A 6 -16.92 -0.78 -15.00
C ASP A 6 -16.03 0.16 -15.82
N THR A 7 -16.11 1.45 -15.50
CA THR A 7 -15.21 2.50 -15.99
C THR A 7 -13.78 2.34 -15.48
N THR A 8 -13.50 1.33 -14.65
CA THR A 8 -12.15 1.02 -14.18
C THR A 8 -11.20 0.71 -15.34
N LEU A 9 -11.64 -0.02 -16.36
CA LEU A 9 -10.81 -0.34 -17.51
C LEU A 9 -10.45 0.91 -18.33
N GLU A 10 -11.40 1.84 -18.46
CA GLU A 10 -11.14 3.13 -19.11
C GLU A 10 -10.24 4.03 -18.27
N PHE A 11 -10.37 3.99 -16.94
CA PHE A 11 -9.46 4.68 -16.04
C PHE A 11 -8.01 4.18 -16.22
N PHE A 12 -7.77 2.86 -16.19
CA PHE A 12 -6.41 2.33 -16.33
C PHE A 12 -5.78 2.61 -17.69
N THR A 13 -6.58 2.83 -18.73
CA THR A 13 -6.09 3.06 -20.11
C THR A 13 -6.00 4.54 -20.48
N LYS A 14 -6.85 5.41 -19.93
CA LYS A 14 -6.98 6.82 -20.33
C LYS A 14 -6.83 7.82 -19.18
N ALA A 15 -6.57 7.38 -17.94
CA ALA A 15 -6.45 8.31 -16.82
C ALA A 15 -5.26 9.26 -16.98
N THR A 16 -5.53 10.53 -16.71
CA THR A 16 -4.54 11.60 -16.69
C THR A 16 -3.70 11.56 -15.41
N PRO A 17 -2.50 12.18 -15.40
CA PRO A 17 -1.66 12.26 -14.20
C PRO A 17 -2.40 12.83 -12.98
N ALA A 18 -3.25 13.85 -13.18
CA ALA A 18 -4.03 14.46 -12.12
C ALA A 18 -5.05 13.49 -11.49
N GLN A 19 -5.70 12.66 -12.31
CA GLN A 19 -6.62 11.62 -11.84
C GLN A 19 -5.89 10.54 -11.03
N TRP A 20 -4.69 10.15 -11.45
CA TRP A 20 -3.82 9.25 -10.69
C TRP A 20 -3.39 9.84 -9.35
N SER A 21 -2.97 11.11 -9.32
CA SER A 21 -2.64 11.80 -8.07
C SER A 21 -3.83 11.90 -7.12
N TYR A 22 -5.03 12.14 -7.66
CA TYR A 22 -6.26 12.16 -6.86
C TYR A 22 -6.54 10.78 -6.23
N VAL A 23 -6.49 9.71 -7.01
CA VAL A 23 -6.70 8.34 -6.48
C VAL A 23 -5.64 7.98 -5.45
N PHE A 24 -4.38 8.36 -5.69
CA PHE A 24 -3.30 8.18 -4.72
C PHE A 24 -3.58 8.91 -3.40
N SER A 25 -4.14 10.12 -3.44
CA SER A 25 -4.51 10.86 -2.21
C SER A 25 -5.54 10.10 -1.35
N LYS A 26 -6.38 9.26 -1.97
CA LYS A 26 -7.41 8.45 -1.30
C LYS A 26 -6.89 7.14 -0.72
N TYR A 27 -5.63 6.78 -0.99
CA TYR A 27 -5.02 5.55 -0.49
C TYR A 27 -5.12 5.42 1.04
N LYS A 28 -4.83 6.49 1.80
CA LYS A 28 -4.90 6.48 3.27
C LYS A 28 -6.32 6.25 3.79
N GLU A 29 -7.34 6.78 3.12
CA GLU A 29 -8.75 6.56 3.47
C GLU A 29 -9.15 5.11 3.19
N ALA A 30 -8.76 4.57 2.04
CA ALA A 30 -9.01 3.17 1.66
C ALA A 30 -8.29 2.19 2.61
N LEU A 31 -7.06 2.50 3.01
CA LEU A 31 -6.30 1.71 3.98
C LEU A 31 -6.99 1.66 5.34
N LYS A 32 -7.47 2.81 5.84
CA LYS A 32 -8.25 2.88 7.10
C LYS A 32 -9.53 2.04 7.01
N ALA A 33 -10.26 2.13 5.90
CA ALA A 33 -11.45 1.31 5.69
C ALA A 33 -11.14 -0.20 5.62
N LYS A 34 -10.02 -0.58 4.99
CA LYS A 34 -9.52 -1.96 4.94
C LYS A 34 -9.08 -2.46 6.33
N ALA A 35 -8.40 -1.60 7.08
CA ALA A 35 -7.95 -1.86 8.45
C ALA A 35 -9.13 -2.06 9.41
N ALA A 36 -10.18 -1.23 9.29
CA ALA A 36 -11.40 -1.34 10.08
C ALA A 36 -12.18 -2.65 9.85
N ARG A 37 -11.99 -3.29 8.69
CA ARG A 37 -12.57 -4.60 8.37
C ARG A 37 -11.74 -5.79 8.90
N ARG A 38 -10.53 -5.55 9.41
CA ARG A 38 -9.68 -6.61 10.01
C ARG A 38 -10.11 -6.85 11.46
N THR A 39 -10.68 -8.03 11.72
CA THR A 39 -11.16 -8.48 13.04
C THR A 39 -10.21 -9.46 13.75
N LYS A 40 -9.04 -9.79 13.18
CA LYS A 40 -8.05 -10.71 13.79
C LYS A 40 -7.03 -9.95 14.67
N LYS A 41 -6.46 -10.66 15.66
CA LYS A 41 -5.43 -10.17 16.60
C LYS A 41 -4.30 -9.46 15.84
N GLY A 42 -4.09 -8.18 16.16
CA GLY A 42 -3.28 -7.26 15.38
C GLY A 42 -4.18 -6.25 14.65
N GLY A 43 -4.76 -5.34 15.43
CA GLY A 43 -5.87 -4.48 15.03
C GLY A 43 -5.58 -3.51 13.88
N PRO A 44 -6.51 -2.58 13.59
CA PRO A 44 -6.38 -1.62 12.49
C PRO A 44 -5.05 -0.84 12.51
N ASP A 45 -4.52 -0.54 13.69
CA ASP A 45 -3.27 0.21 13.87
C ASP A 45 -2.02 -0.56 13.43
N GLU A 46 -1.99 -1.89 13.56
CA GLU A 46 -0.84 -2.69 13.12
C GLU A 46 -0.73 -2.69 11.60
N LEU A 47 -1.85 -2.84 10.90
CA LEU A 47 -1.88 -2.78 9.44
C LEU A 47 -1.43 -1.40 8.93
N ILE A 48 -1.93 -0.33 9.56
CA ILE A 48 -1.56 1.05 9.20
C ILE A 48 -0.07 1.30 9.46
N ARG A 49 0.46 0.82 10.58
CA ARG A 49 1.89 0.95 10.92
C ARG A 49 2.78 0.19 9.95
N MET A 50 2.42 -1.04 9.60
CA MET A 50 3.19 -1.86 8.65
C MET A 50 3.16 -1.27 7.25
N ASP A 51 2.02 -0.73 6.83
CA ASP A 51 1.89 -0.03 5.54
C ASP A 51 2.77 1.23 5.48
N ALA A 52 2.73 2.06 6.54
CA ALA A 52 3.60 3.23 6.65
C ALA A 52 5.09 2.86 6.66
N TRP A 53 5.46 1.77 7.34
CA TRP A 53 6.83 1.26 7.32
C TRP A 53 7.25 0.86 5.89
N TYR A 54 6.40 0.11 5.18
CA TYR A 54 6.68 -0.34 3.82
C TYR A 54 6.78 0.82 2.81
N GLN A 55 5.90 1.82 2.89
CA GLN A 55 5.90 2.95 1.94
C GLN A 55 6.93 4.04 2.26
N GLU A 56 7.16 4.35 3.54
CA GLU A 56 7.95 5.53 3.93
C GLU A 56 9.33 5.19 4.50
N GLN A 57 9.47 4.07 5.21
CA GLN A 57 10.69 3.75 5.96
C GLN A 57 11.60 2.78 5.20
N LEU A 58 11.04 1.69 4.67
CA LEU A 58 11.81 0.67 3.93
C LEU A 58 12.57 1.26 2.73
N PRO A 59 11.98 2.13 1.88
CA PRO A 59 12.73 2.70 0.76
C PRO A 59 13.89 3.56 1.26
N LYS A 60 13.69 4.37 2.30
CA LYS A 60 14.76 5.22 2.86
C LYS A 60 15.91 4.37 3.43
N LEU A 61 15.57 3.27 4.12
CA LEU A 61 16.55 2.33 4.66
C LEU A 61 17.36 1.62 3.57
N ILE A 62 16.71 1.23 2.46
CA ILE A 62 17.40 0.61 1.32
C ILE A 62 18.32 1.62 0.64
N HIS A 63 17.86 2.86 0.43
CA HIS A 63 18.66 3.91 -0.20
C HIS A 63 19.84 4.39 0.67
N SER A 64 19.77 4.26 1.99
CA SER A 64 20.87 4.62 2.88
C SER A 64 21.98 3.57 2.94
N ARG A 65 21.77 2.38 2.37
CA ARG A 65 22.75 1.29 2.39
C ARG A 65 23.73 1.41 1.23
N LYS A 66 24.95 0.91 1.48
CA LYS A 66 25.98 0.79 0.45
C LYS A 66 25.57 -0.19 -0.65
N GLU A 67 24.84 -1.24 -0.27
CA GLU A 67 24.28 -2.23 -1.18
C GLU A 67 22.77 -2.26 -1.00
N LEU A 68 22.03 -2.02 -2.09
CA LEU A 68 20.58 -1.82 -2.08
C LEU A 68 19.81 -3.15 -2.01
N PHE A 69 20.13 -3.99 -1.03
CA PHE A 69 19.43 -5.26 -0.78
C PHE A 69 18.47 -5.18 0.41
N ILE A 70 17.49 -6.08 0.40
CA ILE A 70 16.54 -6.31 1.49
C ILE A 70 17.12 -7.38 2.42
N THR A 71 17.09 -7.15 3.73
CA THR A 71 17.56 -8.14 4.70
C THR A 71 16.52 -9.23 4.95
N HIS A 72 16.95 -10.36 5.53
CA HIS A 72 16.02 -11.43 5.91
C HIS A 72 14.91 -10.93 6.86
N GLU A 73 15.24 -10.07 7.83
CA GLU A 73 14.26 -9.52 8.76
C GLU A 73 13.21 -8.65 8.07
N GLU A 74 13.62 -7.85 7.09
CA GLU A 74 12.72 -7.02 6.29
C GLU A 74 11.83 -7.88 5.39
N LEU A 75 12.37 -8.95 4.83
CA LEU A 75 11.60 -9.91 4.04
C LEU A 75 10.50 -10.58 4.88
N VAL A 76 10.81 -10.94 6.13
CA VAL A 76 9.83 -11.47 7.07
C VAL A 76 8.75 -10.43 7.38
N GLN A 77 9.11 -9.16 7.57
CA GLN A 77 8.14 -8.08 7.79
C GLN A 77 7.25 -7.81 6.57
N ILE A 78 7.81 -7.82 5.35
CA ILE A 78 7.05 -7.70 4.10
C ILE A 78 6.06 -8.86 3.97
N THR A 79 6.49 -10.07 4.33
CA THR A 79 5.63 -11.27 4.28
C THR A 79 4.46 -11.18 5.26
N LYS A 80 4.67 -10.57 6.43
CA LYS A 80 3.58 -10.33 7.40
C LYS A 80 2.62 -9.23 6.95
N TRP A 81 3.09 -8.26 6.15
CA TRP A 81 2.26 -7.16 5.64
C TRP A 81 1.29 -7.62 4.55
N LYS A 82 1.76 -8.51 3.65
CA LYS A 82 0.98 -9.04 2.52
C LYS A 82 -0.29 -9.77 2.97
#